data_AF-A0A957FUN3-F1
#
_entry.id   AF-A0A957FUN3-F1
#
_cell.length_a   1.000
_cell.length_b   1.000
_cell.length_c   1.000
_cell.angle_alpha   90.00
_cell.angle_beta   90.00
_cell.angle_gamma   90.00
#
_symmetry.space_group_name_H-M   'P 1'
#
loop_
_entity.id
_entity.type
_entity.pdbx_description
1 polymer ?
#
loop_
_entity_poly.entity_id
_entity_poly.type
_entity_poly.pdbx_seq_one_letter_code
_entity_poly.pdbx_strand_id
1 'polypeptide(L)'
;MAEHVDLAKRIGILCLFAHYDLPTIIRYLQAGFTGFITPQATVAELATALLATSRKEIVLPPALASQALAALARGIQTVPDPDELTERELEVL
;
A
#
# COMPACT_ATOMS: atom_id res chain seq x y z
N MET A 1 10.76 -14.98 -0.29
CA MET A 1 10.10 -13.69 0.07
C MET A 1 11.07 -12.59 0.47
N ALA A 2 12.15 -12.87 1.21
CA ALA A 2 13.13 -11.85 1.63
C ALA A 2 13.85 -11.12 0.47
N GLU A 3 14.06 -11.78 -0.67
CA GLU A 3 14.77 -11.19 -1.83
C GLU A 3 13.95 -10.09 -2.55
N HIS A 4 12.62 -10.19 -2.54
CA HIS A 4 11.74 -9.17 -3.13
C HIS A 4 11.66 -7.88 -2.29
N VAL A 5 11.93 -7.97 -0.98
CA VAL A 5 11.83 -6.85 -0.03
C VAL A 5 12.99 -5.86 -0.21
N ASP A 6 14.17 -6.31 -0.68
CA ASP A 6 15.32 -5.43 -0.88
C ASP A 6 15.23 -4.63 -2.20
N LEU A 7 14.67 -5.23 -3.25
CA LEU A 7 14.34 -4.51 -4.49
C LEU A 7 13.26 -3.44 -4.21
N ALA A 8 12.24 -3.77 -3.40
CA ALA A 8 11.17 -2.88 -2.97
C ALA A 8 11.67 -1.62 -2.24
N LYS A 9 12.82 -1.69 -1.54
CA LYS A 9 13.42 -0.48 -0.93
C LYS A 9 14.00 0.48 -1.96
N ARG A 10 14.30 0.03 -3.18
CA ARG A 10 14.94 0.82 -4.25
C ARG A 10 13.98 1.21 -5.38
N ILE A 11 12.89 0.47 -5.55
CA ILE A 11 11.86 0.74 -6.56
C ILE A 11 10.58 1.28 -5.90
N GLY A 12 9.80 2.06 -6.64
CA GLY A 12 8.42 2.34 -6.24
C GLY A 12 7.49 1.22 -6.71
N ILE A 13 6.47 0.92 -5.91
CA ILE A 13 5.48 -0.11 -6.25
C ILE A 13 4.12 0.57 -6.45
N LEU A 14 3.56 0.40 -7.64
CA LEU A 14 2.21 0.84 -8.01
C LEU A 14 1.29 -0.38 -8.05
N CYS A 15 0.21 -0.34 -7.28
CA CYS A 15 -0.78 -1.39 -7.19
C CYS A 15 -2.11 -0.99 -7.82
N LEU A 16 -2.75 -1.99 -8.42
CA LEU A 16 -4.10 -1.90 -8.97
C LEU A 16 -5.09 -2.49 -7.96
N PHE A 17 -6.04 -1.67 -7.50
CA PHE A 17 -7.07 -2.06 -6.55
C PHE A 17 -8.44 -2.05 -7.21
N ALA A 18 -9.21 -3.13 -7.06
CA ALA A 18 -10.59 -3.15 -7.51
C ALA A 18 -11.44 -2.11 -6.73
N HIS A 19 -11.22 -2.01 -5.42
CA HIS A 19 -11.88 -1.07 -4.53
C HIS A 19 -10.89 -0.61 -3.46
N TYR A 20 -11.03 0.64 -3.03
CA TYR A 20 -10.22 1.16 -1.94
C TYR A 20 -10.84 0.83 -0.59
N ASP A 21 -10.02 0.24 0.27
CA ASP A 21 -10.34 -0.02 1.67
C ASP A 21 -9.23 0.54 2.55
N LEU A 22 -9.57 1.38 3.53
CA LEU A 22 -8.59 2.15 4.28
C LEU A 22 -7.62 1.27 5.10
N PRO A 23 -8.08 0.26 5.89
CA PRO A 23 -7.20 -0.71 6.55
C PRO A 23 -6.22 -1.38 5.59
N THR A 24 -6.71 -1.84 4.44
CA THR A 24 -5.89 -2.46 3.40
C THR A 24 -4.82 -1.48 2.89
N ILE A 25 -5.21 -0.26 2.55
CA ILE A 25 -4.29 0.79 2.09
C ILE A 25 -3.22 1.11 3.12
N ILE A 26 -3.57 1.19 4.42
CA ILE A 26 -2.61 1.42 5.50
C ILE A 26 -1.60 0.27 5.58
N ARG A 27 -2.04 -1.00 5.48
CA ARG A 27 -1.15 -2.17 5.45
C ARG A 27 -0.11 -2.04 4.33
N TYR A 28 -0.56 -1.74 3.13
CA TYR A 28 0.33 -1.59 1.97
C TYR A 28 1.26 -0.38 2.10
N LEU A 29 0.78 0.75 2.62
CA LEU A 29 1.62 1.91 2.92
C LEU A 29 2.72 1.57 3.93
N GLN A 30 2.39 0.85 5.01
CA GLN A 30 3.35 0.39 6.01
C GLN A 30 4.36 -0.63 5.44
N ALA A 31 3.94 -1.41 4.44
CA ALA A 31 4.81 -2.32 3.69
C ALA A 31 5.70 -1.60 2.64
N GLY A 32 5.56 -0.27 2.46
CA GLY A 32 6.42 0.54 1.58
C GLY A 32 5.89 0.72 0.15
N PHE A 33 4.62 0.39 -0.11
CA PHE A 33 3.99 0.64 -1.40
C PHE A 33 3.72 2.14 -1.56
N THR A 34 3.95 2.66 -2.77
CA THR A 34 3.92 4.10 -3.03
C THR A 34 2.85 4.53 -4.04
N GLY A 35 2.16 3.61 -4.70
CA GLY A 35 1.10 3.97 -5.64
C GLY A 35 -0.14 3.09 -5.57
N PHE A 36 -1.30 3.72 -5.67
CA PHE A 36 -2.61 3.09 -5.58
C PHE A 36 -3.53 3.63 -6.68
N ILE A 37 -3.95 2.78 -7.61
CA ILE A 37 -4.85 3.13 -8.72
C ILE A 37 -5.96 2.09 -8.88
N THR A 38 -7.06 2.43 -9.57
CA THR A 38 -8.13 1.49 -9.91
C THR A 38 -8.09 1.08 -11.40
N PRO A 39 -8.73 -0.04 -11.78
CA PRO A 39 -8.87 -0.42 -13.19
C PRO A 39 -9.56 0.62 -14.07
N GLN A 40 -10.32 1.54 -13.47
CA GLN A 40 -11.02 2.62 -14.17
C GLN A 40 -10.14 3.86 -14.39
N ALA A 41 -8.91 3.87 -13.86
CA ALA A 41 -7.96 4.95 -14.09
C ALA A 41 -7.67 5.10 -15.59
N THR A 42 -7.71 6.34 -16.05
CA THR A 42 -7.32 6.70 -17.41
C THR A 42 -5.83 6.45 -17.65
N VAL A 43 -5.44 6.37 -18.92
CA VAL A 43 -4.01 6.23 -19.30
C VAL A 43 -3.17 7.40 -18.77
N ALA A 44 -3.73 8.61 -18.73
CA ALA A 44 -3.05 9.79 -18.19
C ALA A 44 -2.82 9.69 -16.67
N GLU A 45 -3.81 9.19 -15.92
CA GLU A 45 -3.68 8.93 -14.49
C GLU A 45 -2.66 7.82 -14.21
N LEU A 46 -2.68 6.74 -15.00
CA LEU A 46 -1.68 5.67 -14.91
C LEU A 46 -0.26 6.19 -15.17
N ALA A 47 -0.05 6.96 -16.24
CA ALA A 47 1.25 7.52 -16.56
C ALA A 47 1.75 8.46 -15.45
N THR A 48 0.87 9.30 -14.93
CA THR A 48 1.18 10.20 -13.80
C THR A 48 1.54 9.40 -12.55
N ALA A 49 0.76 8.37 -12.24
CA ALA A 49 1.02 7.50 -11.10
C ALA A 49 2.35 6.76 -11.24
N LEU A 50 2.65 6.19 -12.40
CA LEU A 50 3.93 5.53 -12.68
C LEU A 50 5.12 6.47 -12.47
N LEU A 51 5.05 7.69 -12.99
CA LEU A 51 6.12 8.68 -12.83
C LEU A 51 6.32 9.07 -11.36
N ALA A 52 5.24 9.37 -10.64
CA ALA A 52 5.31 9.71 -9.21
C ALA A 52 5.83 8.52 -8.37
N THR A 53 5.30 7.33 -8.58
CA THR A 53 5.76 6.10 -7.93
C THR A 53 7.23 5.83 -8.22
N SER A 54 7.72 6.06 -9.44
CA SER A 54 9.15 5.87 -9.78
C SER A 54 10.09 6.78 -8.96
N ARG A 55 9.57 7.93 -8.51
CA ARG A 55 10.25 8.89 -7.62
C ARG A 55 10.02 8.61 -6.14
N LYS A 56 9.31 7.52 -5.82
CA LYS A 56 8.86 7.15 -4.47
C LYS A 56 7.93 8.17 -3.83
N GLU A 57 7.23 8.94 -4.66
CA GLU A 57 6.14 9.78 -4.20
C GLU A 57 4.90 8.93 -3.97
N ILE A 58 4.12 9.28 -2.95
CA ILE A 58 2.89 8.58 -2.60
C ILE A 58 1.76 9.06 -3.52
N VAL A 59 1.18 8.13 -4.27
CA VAL A 59 0.03 8.38 -5.16
C VAL A 59 -1.21 7.76 -4.53
N LEU A 60 -2.11 8.62 -4.04
CA LEU A 60 -3.39 8.23 -3.47
C LEU A 60 -4.51 9.16 -3.92
N PRO A 61 -5.74 8.66 -4.04
CA PRO A 61 -6.92 9.51 -4.13
C PRO A 61 -6.97 10.51 -2.96
N PRO A 62 -7.30 11.79 -3.19
CA PRO A 62 -7.26 12.81 -2.14
C PRO A 62 -8.08 12.46 -0.89
N ALA A 63 -9.24 11.81 -1.08
CA ALA A 63 -10.12 11.39 0.00
C ALA A 63 -9.47 10.33 0.92
N LEU A 64 -8.63 9.45 0.38
CA LEU A 64 -7.93 8.42 1.16
C LEU A 64 -6.63 8.96 1.75
N ALA A 65 -5.96 9.90 1.07
CA ALA A 65 -4.71 10.47 1.55
C ALA A 65 -4.87 11.11 2.94
N SER A 66 -5.92 11.90 3.14
CA SER A 66 -6.20 12.54 4.44
C SER A 66 -6.52 11.52 5.53
N GLN A 67 -7.31 10.50 5.21
CA GLN A 67 -7.69 9.43 6.14
C GLN A 67 -6.49 8.57 6.52
N ALA A 68 -5.65 8.21 5.55
CA ALA A 68 -4.44 7.42 5.75
C ALA A 68 -3.41 8.19 6.59
N LEU A 69 -3.20 9.49 6.32
CA LEU A 69 -2.34 10.33 7.17
C LEU A 69 -2.85 10.37 8.62
N ALA A 70 -4.15 10.59 8.81
CA ALA A 70 -4.74 10.63 10.14
C ALA A 70 -4.60 9.30 10.89
N ALA A 71 -4.78 8.18 10.18
CA ALA A 71 -4.60 6.84 10.73
C ALA A 71 -3.14 6.55 11.12
N LEU A 72 -2.19 6.89 10.25
CA LEU A 72 -0.76 6.72 10.51
C LEU A 72 -0.28 7.60 11.67
N ALA A 73 -0.75 8.85 11.74
CA ALA A 73 -0.43 9.78 12.83
C ALA A 73 -0.91 9.28 14.20
N ARG A 74 -2.00 8.49 14.24
CA ARG A 74 -2.49 7.83 15.46
C ARG A 74 -1.73 6.55 15.82
N GLY A 75 -0.78 6.13 14.99
CA GLY A 75 -0.01 4.90 15.22
C GLY A 75 -0.85 3.63 15.10
N ILE A 76 -1.85 3.61 14.21
CA ILE A 76 -2.64 2.40 13.95
C ILE A 76 -1.67 1.32 13.42
N GLN A 77 -1.41 0.32 14.26
CA GLN A 77 -0.73 -0.91 13.90
C GLN A 77 -1.75 -1.77 13.16
N THR A 78 -1.45 -2.14 11.91
CA THR A 78 -2.28 -3.12 11.22
C THR A 78 -1.88 -4.50 11.70
N VAL A 79 -2.82 -5.24 12.27
CA VAL A 79 -2.63 -6.66 12.60
C VAL A 79 -2.41 -7.42 11.28
N PRO A 80 -1.48 -8.40 11.23
CA PRO A 80 -1.37 -9.29 10.08
C PRO A 80 -2.72 -9.90 9.75
N ASP A 81 -2.99 -10.11 8.47
CA ASP A 81 -4.20 -10.81 8.06
C ASP A 81 -4.15 -12.23 8.64
N PRO A 82 -5.14 -12.69 9.43
CA PRO A 82 -5.11 -14.04 9.97
C PRO A 82 -5.07 -15.12 8.88
N ASP A 83 -5.55 -14.81 7.67
CA ASP A 83 -5.47 -15.70 6.50
C ASP A 83 -4.05 -15.80 5.91
N GLU A 84 -3.14 -14.89 6.27
CA GLU A 84 -1.71 -14.93 5.89
C GLU A 84 -0.84 -15.62 6.95
N LEU A 85 -1.39 -15.93 8.12
CA LEU A 85 -0.67 -16.58 9.23
C LEU A 85 -0.77 -18.10 9.11
N THR A 86 0.36 -18.78 9.29
CA THR A 86 0.34 -20.23 9.49
C THR A 86 -0.34 -20.59 10.82
N GLU A 87 -0.84 -21.82 10.94
CA GLU A 87 -1.43 -22.31 12.20
C GLU A 87 -0.52 -22.03 13.41
N ARG A 88 0.80 -22.10 13.22
CA ARG A 88 1.77 -21.85 14.27
C ARG A 88 1.94 -20.37 14.63
N GLU A 89 1.79 -19.47 13.67
CA GLU A 89 1.91 -18.03 13.91
C GLU A 89 0.66 -17.46 14.59
N LEU A 90 -0.53 -18.03 14.30
CA LEU A 90 -1.77 -17.72 15.01
C LEU A 90 -1.74 -18.06 16.50
N GLU A 91 -1.00 -19.10 16.89
CA GLU A 91 -0.87 -19.50 18.30
C GLU A 91 0.07 -18.63 19.12
N VAL A 92 0.96 -17.88 18.47
CA VAL A 92 2.08 -17.15 19.12
C VAL A 92 1.80 -15.65 19.26
N LEU A 93 0.97 -15.09 18.38
CA LEU A 93 0.55 -13.68 18.37
C LEU A 93 -0.69 -13.45 19.25
#